data_AF-A0A8C0PEM9-F1
#
_entry.id   AF-A0A8C0PEM9-F1
#
_cell.length_a   1.000
_cell.length_b   1.000
_cell.length_c   1.000
_cell.angle_alpha   90.00
_cell.angle_beta   90.00
_cell.angle_gamma   90.00
#
_symmetry.space_group_name_H-M   'P 1'
#
loop_
_entity.id
_entity.type
_entity.pdbx_description
1 polymer ?
#
loop_
_entity_poly.entity_id
_entity_poly.type
_entity_poly.pdbx_seq_one_letter_code
_entity_poly.pdbx_strand_id
1 'polypeptide(L)'
;MKAQAFRDNSTVGYMMAKKHLEINPDHPIVETLWQKAEADKNYKAVKDLEVLLFKTALLSSGFSLEDPQTHSNHIYHMIKKKFRK
;
A
#
# COMPACT_ATOMS: atom_id res chain seq x y z
N MET A 1 -17.12 -2.84 -10.99
CA MET A 1 -18.19 -3.87 -11.07
C MET A 1 -17.70 -5.22 -10.53
N LYS A 2 -17.46 -5.35 -9.21
CA LYS A 2 -17.07 -6.62 -8.58
C LYS A 2 -18.22 -7.29 -7.80
N ALA A 3 -19.28 -6.54 -7.48
CA ALA A 3 -20.40 -6.99 -6.67
C ALA A 3 -21.59 -7.55 -7.48
N GLN A 4 -21.42 -7.81 -8.78
CA GLN A 4 -22.48 -8.34 -9.63
C GLN A 4 -22.47 -9.88 -9.59
N ALA A 5 -23.58 -10.49 -9.16
CA ALA A 5 -23.69 -11.93 -8.95
C ALA A 5 -23.54 -12.76 -10.24
N PHE A 6 -24.12 -12.29 -11.35
CA PHE A 6 -24.06 -12.97 -12.65
C PHE A 6 -22.96 -12.38 -13.57
N ARG A 7 -21.84 -11.94 -13.00
CA ARG A 7 -20.76 -11.34 -13.79
C ARG A 7 -19.97 -12.42 -14.52
N ASP A 8 -19.80 -12.25 -15.82
CA ASP A 8 -18.82 -13.04 -16.58
C ASP A 8 -17.39 -12.58 -16.23
N ASN A 9 -16.59 -13.49 -15.69
CA ASN A 9 -15.21 -13.22 -15.30
C ASN A 9 -14.25 -13.15 -16.50
N SER A 10 -14.66 -13.56 -17.70
CA SER A 10 -13.85 -13.44 -18.93
C SER A 10 -13.51 -11.98 -19.29
N THR A 11 -14.36 -11.03 -18.88
CA THR A 11 -14.23 -9.59 -19.16
C THR A 11 -13.29 -8.85 -18.21
N VAL A 12 -12.85 -9.48 -17.12
CA VAL A 12 -12.11 -8.82 -16.04
C VAL A 12 -10.75 -8.30 -16.53
N GLY A 13 -10.07 -9.02 -17.42
CA GLY A 13 -8.77 -8.61 -17.97
C GLY A 13 -8.82 -7.29 -18.74
N TYR A 14 -9.90 -7.05 -19.50
CA TYR A 14 -10.08 -5.83 -20.28
C TYR A 14 -10.56 -4.63 -19.44
N MET A 15 -11.15 -4.88 -18.27
CA MET A 15 -11.71 -3.85 -17.38
C MET A 15 -10.77 -3.43 -16.23
N MET A 16 -9.62 -4.09 -16.09
CA MET A 16 -8.63 -3.73 -15.07
C MET A 16 -7.73 -2.58 -15.56
N ALA A 17 -8.10 -1.36 -15.20
CA ALA A 17 -7.24 -0.20 -15.42
C ALA A 17 -5.94 -0.29 -14.61
N LYS A 18 -4.85 0.26 -15.17
CA LYS A 18 -3.61 0.48 -14.44
C LYS A 18 -3.87 1.47 -13.30
N LYS A 19 -3.33 1.17 -12.11
CA LYS A 19 -3.41 2.06 -10.95
C LYS A 19 -2.14 2.89 -10.90
N HIS A 20 -2.29 4.20 -10.78
CA HIS A 20 -1.20 5.14 -10.62
C HIS A 20 -1.19 5.61 -9.16
N LEU A 21 -0.04 5.53 -8.49
CA LEU A 21 0.14 6.07 -7.15
C LEU A 21 0.71 7.48 -7.29
N GLU A 22 -0.11 8.47 -6.97
CA GLU A 22 0.33 9.86 -6.91
C GLU A 22 0.97 10.14 -5.54
N ILE A 23 2.06 10.90 -5.54
CA ILE A 23 2.84 11.22 -4.34
C ILE A 23 2.90 12.74 -4.19
N ASN A 24 2.65 13.23 -2.97
CA ASN A 24 2.87 14.63 -2.62
C ASN A 24 4.31 14.82 -2.10
N PRO A 25 5.20 15.51 -2.84
CA PRO A 25 6.58 15.72 -2.43
C PRO A 25 6.73 16.58 -1.17
N ASP A 26 5.77 17.48 -0.89
CA ASP A 26 5.82 18.40 0.24
C ASP A 26 5.41 17.74 1.57
N HIS A 27 4.97 16.49 1.53
CA HIS A 27 4.53 15.78 2.72
C HIS A 27 5.75 15.26 3.53
N PRO A 28 5.87 15.56 4.84
CA PRO A 28 7.06 15.19 5.64
C PRO A 28 7.40 13.69 5.63
N ILE A 29 6.39 12.83 5.55
CA ILE A 29 6.58 11.36 5.42
C ILE A 29 7.30 11.01 4.11
N VAL A 30 6.94 11.65 3.00
CA VAL A 30 7.54 11.39 1.68
C VAL A 30 8.98 11.88 1.65
N GLU A 31 9.24 13.08 2.18
CA GLU A 31 10.59 13.61 2.32
C GLU A 31 11.47 12.67 3.18
N THR A 32 10.96 12.22 4.33
CA THR A 32 11.68 11.28 5.20
C THR A 32 11.95 9.94 4.50
N LEU A 33 10.99 9.44 3.73
CA LEU A 33 11.16 8.22 2.94
C LEU A 33 12.25 8.39 1.89
N TRP A 34 12.27 9.52 1.20
CA TRP A 34 13.28 9.84 0.19
C TRP A 34 14.69 9.89 0.79
N GLN A 35 14.88 10.66 1.87
CA GLN A 35 16.18 10.75 2.56
C GLN A 35 16.68 9.38 3.02
N LYS A 36 15.79 8.53 3.55
CA LYS A 36 16.16 7.17 3.99
C LYS A 36 16.47 6.24 2.83
N ALA A 37 15.76 6.37 1.71
CA ALA A 37 16.01 5.58 0.52
C ALA A 37 17.33 5.96 -0.16
N GLU A 38 17.72 7.25 -0.13
CA GLU A 38 19.04 7.68 -0.59
C GLU A 38 20.17 7.16 0.29
N ALA A 39 19.99 7.17 1.61
CA ALA A 39 20.99 6.69 2.56
C ALA A 39 21.21 5.17 2.49
N ASP A 40 20.14 4.37 2.38
CA ASP A 40 20.23 2.91 2.22
C ASP A 40 18.99 2.34 1.48
N LYS A 41 19.20 2.02 0.20
CA LYS A 41 18.18 1.41 -0.68
C LYS A 41 17.72 0.02 -0.23
N ASN A 42 18.49 -0.66 0.61
CA ASN A 42 18.18 -1.99 1.12
C ASN A 42 17.59 -1.96 2.54
N TYR A 43 17.32 -0.77 3.07
CA TYR A 43 16.74 -0.64 4.39
C TYR A 43 15.35 -1.27 4.44
N LYS A 44 15.25 -2.48 5.00
CA LYS A 44 14.03 -3.28 5.05
C LYS A 44 12.83 -2.50 5.60
N ALA A 45 13.06 -1.60 6.55
CA ALA A 45 11.97 -0.81 7.13
C ALA A 45 11.41 0.25 6.16
N VAL A 46 12.19 0.76 5.20
CA VAL A 46 11.69 1.67 4.15
C VAL A 46 10.75 0.92 3.21
N LYS A 47 11.13 -0.29 2.77
CA LYS A 47 10.28 -1.16 1.94
C LYS A 47 8.98 -1.55 2.65
N ASP A 48 9.06 -1.90 3.93
CA ASP A 48 7.87 -2.20 4.75
C ASP A 48 6.91 -0.98 4.83
N LEU A 49 7.47 0.22 5.00
CA LEU A 49 6.69 1.47 5.12
C LEU A 49 6.08 1.90 3.79
N GLU A 50 6.80 1.74 2.68
CA GLU A 50 6.31 1.99 1.32
C GLU A 50 5.09 1.11 0.99
N VAL A 51 5.18 -0.19 1.25
CA VAL A 51 4.07 -1.13 1.05
C VAL A 51 2.88 -0.78 1.93
N LEU A 52 3.12 -0.33 3.17
CA LEU A 52 2.06 0.12 4.05
C LEU A 52 1.37 1.37 3.49
N LEU A 53 2.13 2.38 3.09
CA LEU A 53 1.63 3.63 2.51
C LEU A 53 0.79 3.36 1.25
N PHE A 54 1.28 2.51 0.36
CA PHE A 54 0.57 2.10 -0.85
C PHE A 54 -0.76 1.43 -0.55
N LYS A 55 -0.79 0.44 0.36
CA LYS A 55 -2.03 -0.27 0.73
C LYS A 55 -3.04 0.65 1.41
N THR A 56 -2.56 1.57 2.26
CA THR A 56 -3.42 2.58 2.88
C THR A 56 -4.02 3.53 1.83
N ALA A 57 -3.22 4.02 0.89
CA ALA A 57 -3.69 4.87 -0.21
C ALA A 57 -4.69 4.14 -1.12
N LEU A 58 -4.44 2.86 -1.40
CA LEU A 58 -5.33 1.99 -2.17
C LEU A 58 -6.71 1.89 -1.49
N LEU A 59 -6.72 1.61 -0.18
CA LEU A 59 -7.94 1.50 0.61
C LEU A 59 -8.69 2.84 0.70
N SER A 60 -8.00 3.94 1.01
CA SER A 60 -8.63 5.26 1.15
C SER A 60 -9.17 5.81 -0.17
N SER A 61 -8.57 5.40 -1.30
CA SER A 61 -9.04 5.77 -2.64
C SER A 61 -10.18 4.87 -3.15
N GLY A 62 -10.75 4.01 -2.29
CA GLY A 62 -11.92 3.19 -2.60
C GLY A 62 -11.63 1.90 -3.38
N PHE A 63 -10.37 1.49 -3.51
CA PHE A 63 -10.04 0.20 -4.09
C PHE A 63 -10.10 -0.91 -3.03
N SER A 64 -10.51 -2.10 -3.46
CA SER A 64 -10.45 -3.29 -2.62
C SER A 64 -9.00 -3.77 -2.46
N LEU A 65 -8.62 -4.12 -1.24
CA LEU A 65 -7.39 -4.85 -0.98
C LEU A 65 -7.51 -6.29 -1.48
N GLU A 66 -6.45 -6.84 -2.07
CA GLU A 66 -6.40 -8.24 -2.51
C GLU A 66 -6.33 -9.20 -1.32
N ASP A 67 -5.53 -8.86 -0.31
CA ASP A 67 -5.40 -9.62 0.92
C ASP A 67 -5.44 -8.67 2.15
N PRO A 68 -6.63 -8.47 2.74
CA PRO A 68 -6.79 -7.67 3.95
C PRO A 68 -6.05 -8.25 5.17
N GLN A 69 -5.88 -9.57 5.25
CA GLN A 69 -5.21 -10.21 6.38
C GLN A 69 -3.73 -9.86 6.39
N THR A 70 -3.06 -9.94 5.24
CA THR A 70 -1.64 -9.53 5.14
C THR A 70 -1.44 -8.05 5.45
N HIS A 71 -2.38 -7.18 5.02
CA HIS A 71 -2.31 -5.75 5.40
C HIS A 71 -2.44 -5.55 6.92
N SER A 72 -3.36 -6.27 7.55
CA SER A 72 -3.60 -6.21 9.00
C SER A 72 -2.38 -6.70 9.78
N ASN A 73 -1.75 -7.80 9.33
CA ASN A 73 -0.52 -8.33 9.92
C ASN A 73 0.64 -7.32 9.85
N HIS A 74 0.76 -6.56 8.75
CA HIS A 74 1.75 -5.48 8.63
C HIS A 74 1.50 -4.37 9.67
N ILE A 75 0.24 -3.96 9.86
CA ILE A 75 -0.13 -2.96 10.87
C ILE A 75 0.24 -3.47 12.28
N TYR A 76 -0.12 -4.72 12.62
CA TYR A 76 0.21 -5.32 13.92
C TYR A 76 1.72 -5.38 14.17
N HIS A 77 2.52 -5.68 13.15
CA HIS A 77 3.98 -5.66 13.25
C HIS A 77 4.52 -4.26 13.54
N MET A 78 3.97 -3.22 12.89
CA MET A 78 4.36 -1.83 13.14
C MET A 78 3.99 -1.38 14.56
N ILE A 79 2.80 -1.75 15.03
CA ILE A 79 2.36 -1.49 16.41
C ILE A 79 3.30 -2.18 17.40
N LYS A 80 3.61 -3.47 17.19
CA LYS A 80 4.52 -4.23 18.04
C LYS A 80 5.92 -3.64 18.09
N LYS A 81 6.45 -3.12 16.97
CA LYS A 81 7.75 -2.43 16.93
C LYS A 81 7.74 -1.14 17.76
N LYS A 82 6.63 -0.38 17.74
CA LYS A 82 6.51 0.87 18.49
C LYS A 82 6.51 0.64 20.00
N PHE A 83 5.88 -0.43 20.47
CA PHE A 83 5.81 -0.79 21.90
C PHE A 83 7.02 -1.58 22.44
N ARG A 84 7.97 -1.96 21.57
CA ARG A 84 9.24 -2.62 21.97
C ARG A 84 10.39 -1.64 22.23
N LYS A 85 10.16 -0.34 22.03
CA LYS A 85 11.05 0.73 22.47
C LYS A 85 10.54 1.28 23.80
#